data_AF-A0A830BN34-F1
#
_entry.id   AF-A0A830BN34-F1
#
_cell.length_a   1.000
_cell.length_b   1.000
_cell.length_c   1.000
_cell.angle_alpha   90.00
_cell.angle_beta   90.00
_cell.angle_gamma   90.00
#
_symmetry.space_group_name_H-M   'P 1'
#
loop_
_entity.id
_entity.type
_entity.pdbx_description
1 polymer ?
#
loop_
_entity_poly.entity_id
_entity_poly.type
_entity_poly.pdbx_seq_one_letter_code
_entity_poly.pdbx_strand_id
1 'polypeptide(L)'
;MASTAHSNLTLFSSSASTTTTAANHRRIAIVRCGPRDNRGPLLKGRILSTEAIQAIQSLKRAHRSDPTNLPTHILSRLLKSDLTAAMKELLRQDQCAIAARVFATLKSEYGVDLDMYADMVQALARNRLTDEIDLLIDEMEEGGIRCDENKGLLRLVKALIAAERKESTVRIYGMMKRSGYKMDDYLGKVLSKGLRRFGEGGLADEIDLELGRLYKGIFVKSSV
;
A
#
# COMPACT_ATOMS: atom_id res chain seq x y z
N MET A 1 -36.08 56.40 13.60
CA MET A 1 -36.13 56.77 12.17
C MET A 1 -35.90 55.50 11.37
N ALA A 2 -36.92 55.07 10.63
CA ALA A 2 -36.99 53.80 9.91
C ALA A 2 -36.67 53.99 8.42
N SER A 3 -36.07 52.99 7.77
CA SER A 3 -35.98 52.85 6.32
C SER A 3 -35.68 51.38 5.98
N THR A 4 -36.70 50.52 5.94
CA THR A 4 -37.49 50.05 4.77
C THR A 4 -36.74 49.12 3.83
N ALA A 5 -37.07 47.83 3.95
CA ALA A 5 -36.80 46.78 2.98
C ALA A 5 -37.76 46.90 1.79
N HIS A 6 -37.25 46.68 0.57
CA HIS A 6 -38.08 46.45 -0.60
C HIS A 6 -37.88 45.02 -1.11
N SER A 7 -38.82 44.17 -0.74
CA SER A 7 -39.12 42.90 -1.37
C SER A 7 -40.07 43.17 -2.54
N ASN A 8 -39.72 42.77 -3.76
CA ASN A 8 -40.67 42.70 -4.87
C ASN A 8 -40.68 41.28 -5.41
N LEU A 9 -41.57 40.48 -4.84
CA LEU A 9 -42.12 39.28 -5.46
C LEU A 9 -43.29 39.71 -6.34
N THR A 10 -43.16 39.57 -7.65
CA THR A 10 -44.31 39.62 -8.56
C THR A 10 -44.71 38.20 -8.92
N LEU A 11 -45.76 37.76 -8.25
CA LEU A 11 -46.53 36.55 -8.53
C LEU A 11 -47.57 36.85 -9.61
N PHE A 12 -47.57 36.00 -10.64
CA PHE A 12 -48.64 35.68 -11.61
C PHE A 12 -49.16 36.75 -12.59
N SER A 13 -48.93 36.46 -13.88
CA SER A 13 -49.92 36.46 -14.98
C SER A 13 -49.14 35.99 -16.22
N SER A 14 -49.57 35.11 -17.12
CA SER A 14 -50.90 34.71 -17.53
C SER A 14 -50.83 33.34 -18.19
N SER A 15 -51.89 32.57 -18.04
CA SER A 15 -52.14 31.30 -18.71
C SER A 15 -52.34 31.51 -20.21
N ALA A 16 -51.59 30.78 -21.02
CA ALA A 16 -51.96 30.50 -22.41
C ALA A 16 -51.70 29.01 -22.67
N SER A 17 -52.78 28.27 -22.84
CA SER A 17 -52.79 26.89 -23.30
C SER A 17 -52.51 26.86 -24.80
N THR A 18 -51.42 26.21 -25.21
CA THR A 18 -51.32 25.67 -26.56
C THR A 18 -50.64 24.31 -26.50
N THR A 19 -51.32 23.36 -27.12
CA THR A 19 -50.98 21.95 -27.29
C THR A 19 -49.67 21.74 -28.06
N THR A 20 -49.16 20.52 -27.90
CA THR A 20 -48.44 19.69 -28.88
C THR A 20 -46.91 19.57 -28.78
N THR A 21 -46.50 18.29 -28.69
CA THR A 21 -45.23 17.63 -29.03
C THR A 21 -44.22 17.38 -27.90
N ALA A 22 -44.18 16.12 -27.46
CA ALA A 22 -43.20 15.55 -26.55
C ALA A 22 -41.82 15.49 -27.22
N ALA A 23 -40.98 16.50 -26.97
CA ALA A 23 -39.59 16.49 -27.37
C ALA A 23 -38.71 15.94 -26.22
N ASN A 24 -38.11 14.77 -26.44
CA ASN A 24 -37.10 14.14 -25.59
C ASN A 24 -35.94 15.10 -25.27
N HIS A 25 -36.03 15.83 -24.17
CA HIS A 25 -34.94 16.67 -23.68
C HIS A 25 -33.91 15.80 -22.98
N ARG A 26 -32.87 15.40 -23.72
CA ARG A 26 -31.61 14.94 -23.10
C ARG A 26 -31.11 16.07 -22.21
N ARG A 27 -31.19 15.89 -20.89
CA ARG A 27 -30.60 16.84 -19.93
C ARG A 27 -29.08 16.78 -20.07
N ILE A 28 -28.53 17.64 -20.92
CA ILE A 28 -27.10 17.93 -20.93
C ILE A 28 -26.83 18.71 -19.65
N ALA A 29 -26.28 18.06 -18.63
CA ALA A 29 -25.79 18.75 -17.46
C ALA A 29 -24.58 19.60 -17.90
N ILE A 30 -24.80 20.90 -18.05
CA ILE A 30 -23.72 21.85 -18.33
C ILE A 30 -22.83 21.90 -17.08
N VAL A 31 -21.67 21.25 -17.14
CA VAL A 31 -20.65 21.37 -16.10
C VAL A 31 -20.06 22.78 -16.21
N ARG A 32 -20.50 23.68 -15.34
CA ARG A 32 -19.87 25.00 -15.17
C ARG A 32 -18.58 24.84 -14.37
N CYS A 33 -17.45 24.81 -15.08
CA CYS A 33 -16.15 25.02 -14.46
C CYS A 33 -15.97 26.51 -14.18
N GLY A 34 -16.01 26.92 -12.91
CA GLY A 34 -15.58 28.25 -12.48
C GLY A 34 -14.04 28.39 -12.53
N PRO A 35 -13.49 29.61 -12.52
CA PRO A 35 -12.05 29.86 -12.56
C PRO A 35 -11.33 29.06 -11.45
N ARG A 36 -10.36 28.23 -11.82
CA ARG A 36 -9.62 27.34 -10.89
C ARG A 36 -8.45 28.04 -10.19
N ASP A 37 -8.40 29.36 -10.23
CA ASP A 37 -7.16 30.12 -10.04
C ASP A 37 -6.91 30.61 -8.61
N ASN A 38 -7.59 30.00 -7.63
CA ASN A 38 -7.33 30.25 -6.20
C ASN A 38 -6.77 29.01 -5.47
N ARG A 39 -6.12 28.09 -6.19
CA ARG A 39 -5.28 27.10 -5.50
C ARG A 39 -4.04 27.81 -4.99
N GLY A 40 -3.99 28.04 -3.67
CA GLY A 40 -2.77 28.44 -3.00
C GLY A 40 -1.60 27.50 -3.34
N PRO A 41 -0.34 27.95 -3.17
CA PRO A 41 0.83 27.16 -3.48
C PRO A 41 0.70 25.76 -2.85
N LEU A 42 1.04 24.72 -3.61
CA LEU A 42 0.97 23.34 -3.11
C LEU A 42 1.93 23.25 -1.92
N LEU A 43 1.39 23.38 -0.71
CA LEU A 43 2.16 23.50 0.52
C LEU A 43 3.21 22.37 0.59
N LYS A 44 4.47 22.74 0.89
CA LYS A 44 5.51 21.82 1.37
C LYS A 44 4.88 20.98 2.49
N GLY A 45 4.61 19.71 2.21
CA GLY A 45 3.79 18.83 3.08
C GLY A 45 2.89 17.85 2.32
N ARG A 46 2.70 18.02 1.01
CA ARG A 46 2.03 17.00 0.18
C ARG A 46 2.99 15.83 -0.08
N ILE A 47 2.64 14.65 0.42
CA ILE A 47 3.40 13.40 0.22
C ILE A 47 3.40 12.97 -1.26
N LEU A 48 2.41 13.43 -2.05
CA LEU A 48 2.23 13.06 -3.45
C LEU A 48 2.46 14.25 -4.38
N SER A 49 3.30 14.04 -5.40
CA SER A 49 3.46 14.96 -6.52
C SER A 49 2.17 15.03 -7.37
N THR A 50 2.05 16.06 -8.21
CA THR A 50 0.93 16.15 -9.16
C THR A 50 0.93 15.00 -10.17
N GLU A 51 2.10 14.53 -10.57
CA GLU A 51 2.26 13.41 -11.50
C GLU A 51 1.80 12.10 -10.86
N ALA A 52 2.23 11.83 -9.63
CA ALA A 52 1.77 10.67 -8.86
C ALA A 52 0.24 10.67 -8.70
N ILE A 53 -0.37 11.83 -8.38
CA ILE A 53 -1.83 11.95 -8.26
C ILE A 53 -2.52 11.63 -9.60
N GLN A 54 -2.03 12.19 -10.70
CA GLN A 54 -2.60 11.95 -12.03
C GLN A 54 -2.46 10.48 -12.44
N ALA A 55 -1.31 9.86 -12.20
CA ALA A 55 -1.07 8.45 -12.46
C ALA A 55 -2.04 7.56 -11.68
N ILE A 56 -2.16 7.74 -10.36
CA ILE A 56 -3.09 7.00 -9.50
C ILE A 56 -4.52 7.12 -10.04
N GLN A 57 -4.97 8.32 -10.37
CA GLN A 57 -6.31 8.54 -10.88
C GLN A 57 -6.54 7.87 -12.23
N SER A 58 -5.55 7.91 -13.13
CA SER A 58 -5.61 7.25 -14.43
C SER A 58 -5.66 5.73 -14.29
N LEU A 59 -4.85 5.15 -13.42
CA LEU A 59 -4.87 3.71 -13.13
C LEU A 59 -6.22 3.27 -12.54
N LYS A 60 -6.77 4.03 -11.59
CA LYS A 60 -8.07 3.73 -10.99
C LYS A 60 -9.21 3.83 -12.01
N ARG A 61 -9.14 4.79 -12.95
CA ARG A 61 -10.12 4.88 -14.06
C ARG A 61 -9.99 3.69 -14.99
N ALA A 62 -8.77 3.35 -15.41
CA ALA A 62 -8.50 2.21 -16.28
C ALA A 62 -8.99 0.90 -15.64
N HIS A 63 -8.63 0.64 -14.38
CA HIS A 63 -9.02 -0.56 -13.65
C HIS A 63 -10.54 -0.73 -13.53
N ARG A 64 -11.30 0.36 -13.46
CA ARG A 64 -12.78 0.30 -13.44
C ARG A 64 -13.37 -0.07 -14.79
N SER A 65 -12.70 0.31 -15.88
CA SER A 65 -13.13 0.01 -17.24
C SER A 65 -12.71 -1.41 -17.65
N ASP A 66 -11.43 -1.72 -17.46
CA ASP A 66 -10.81 -3.00 -17.76
C ASP A 66 -9.70 -3.30 -16.71
N PRO A 67 -9.97 -4.20 -15.76
CA PRO A 67 -8.98 -4.60 -14.74
C PRO A 67 -7.72 -5.26 -15.31
N THR A 68 -7.79 -5.84 -16.51
CA THR A 68 -6.69 -6.60 -17.11
C THR A 68 -5.71 -5.70 -17.85
N ASN A 69 -6.20 -4.59 -18.43
CA ASN A 69 -5.43 -3.69 -19.25
C ASN A 69 -5.13 -2.37 -18.51
N LEU A 70 -4.18 -2.45 -17.57
CA LEU A 70 -3.70 -1.26 -16.86
C LEU A 70 -2.64 -0.53 -17.69
N PRO A 71 -2.68 0.81 -17.80
CA PRO A 71 -1.69 1.57 -18.55
C PRO A 71 -0.34 1.64 -17.82
N THR A 72 0.41 0.53 -17.87
CA THR A 72 1.72 0.38 -17.21
C THR A 72 2.77 1.35 -17.75
N HIS A 73 2.65 1.78 -19.01
CA HIS A 73 3.52 2.80 -19.61
C HIS A 73 3.48 4.16 -18.88
N ILE A 74 2.43 4.44 -18.11
CA ILE A 74 2.37 5.65 -17.27
C ILE A 74 3.33 5.47 -16.09
N LEU A 75 3.38 4.28 -15.51
CA LEU A 75 4.20 3.96 -14.34
C LEU A 75 5.69 4.05 -14.64
N SER A 76 6.13 3.54 -15.80
CA SER A 76 7.54 3.54 -16.21
C SER A 76 8.10 4.94 -16.51
N ARG A 77 7.26 5.96 -16.54
CA ARG A 77 7.65 7.36 -16.72
C ARG A 77 7.72 8.14 -15.40
N LEU A 78 7.20 7.57 -14.31
CA LEU A 78 7.23 8.19 -12.99
C LEU A 78 8.62 8.02 -12.38
N LEU A 79 9.08 9.05 -11.66
CA LEU A 79 10.28 8.95 -10.84
C LEU A 79 10.10 7.90 -9.74
N LYS A 80 11.19 7.24 -9.32
CA LYS A 80 11.16 6.24 -8.22
C LYS A 80 10.42 6.75 -6.97
N SER A 81 10.62 8.01 -6.59
CA SER A 81 9.95 8.64 -5.45
C SER A 81 8.43 8.70 -5.64
N ASP A 82 7.99 9.07 -6.84
CA ASP A 82 6.57 9.20 -7.18
C ASP A 82 5.90 7.84 -7.34
N LEU A 83 6.61 6.85 -7.87
CA LEU A 83 6.15 5.47 -7.96
C LEU A 83 5.98 4.85 -6.56
N THR A 84 6.96 5.07 -5.67
CA THR A 84 6.89 4.63 -4.27
C THR A 84 5.75 5.33 -3.53
N ALA A 85 5.60 6.64 -3.71
CA ALA A 85 4.52 7.40 -3.08
C ALA A 85 3.14 6.97 -3.62
N ALA A 86 3.04 6.70 -4.92
CA ALA A 86 1.82 6.19 -5.54
C ALA A 86 1.43 4.80 -5.02
N MET A 87 2.40 3.90 -4.87
CA MET A 87 2.18 2.59 -4.25
C MET A 87 1.64 2.74 -2.83
N LYS A 88 2.30 3.54 -1.98
CA LYS A 88 1.86 3.78 -0.59
C LYS A 88 0.46 4.39 -0.52
N GLU A 89 0.13 5.33 -1.40
CA GLU A 89 -1.22 5.90 -1.44
C GLU A 89 -2.27 4.89 -1.91
N LEU A 90 -1.96 4.03 -2.89
CA LEU A 90 -2.87 2.97 -3.32
C LEU A 90 -3.11 1.94 -2.21
N LEU A 91 -2.07 1.55 -1.46
CA LEU A 91 -2.19 0.68 -0.29
C LEU A 91 -2.99 1.34 0.83
N ARG A 92 -2.86 2.66 1.02
CA ARG A 92 -3.68 3.43 1.99
C ARG A 92 -5.15 3.50 1.58
N GLN A 93 -5.46 3.40 0.29
CA GLN A 93 -6.82 3.34 -0.26
C GLN A 93 -7.33 1.90 -0.41
N ASP A 94 -6.60 0.91 0.09
CA ASP A 94 -6.90 -0.52 -0.03
C ASP A 94 -7.14 -0.97 -1.49
N GLN A 95 -6.48 -0.30 -2.45
CA GLN A 95 -6.50 -0.69 -3.87
C GLN A 95 -5.40 -1.72 -4.15
N CYS A 96 -5.43 -2.86 -3.47
CA CYS A 96 -4.36 -3.87 -3.47
C CYS A 96 -4.01 -4.38 -4.88
N ALA A 97 -5.00 -4.65 -5.73
CA ALA A 97 -4.75 -5.13 -7.11
C ALA A 97 -3.96 -4.12 -7.96
N ILE A 98 -4.32 -2.83 -7.87
CA ILE A 98 -3.59 -1.75 -8.56
C ILE A 98 -2.21 -1.56 -7.93
N ALA A 99 -2.12 -1.59 -6.60
CA ALA A 99 -0.86 -1.47 -5.88
C ALA A 99 0.13 -2.59 -6.23
N ALA A 100 -0.34 -3.83 -6.40
CA ALA A 100 0.48 -4.96 -6.85
C ALA A 100 1.09 -4.73 -8.24
N ARG A 101 0.35 -4.12 -9.17
CA ARG A 101 0.89 -3.73 -10.48
C ARG A 101 1.99 -2.66 -10.35
N VAL A 102 1.78 -1.66 -9.50
CA VAL A 102 2.78 -0.63 -9.22
C VAL A 102 4.02 -1.22 -8.55
N PHE A 103 3.83 -2.14 -7.59
CA PHE A 103 4.90 -2.86 -6.92
C PHE A 103 5.72 -3.70 -7.90
N ALA A 104 5.07 -4.39 -8.84
CA ALA A 104 5.76 -5.16 -9.88
C ALA A 104 6.63 -4.25 -10.77
N THR A 105 6.14 -3.08 -11.19
CA THR A 105 6.94 -2.09 -11.93
C THR A 105 8.12 -1.58 -11.10
N LEU A 106 7.90 -1.28 -9.81
CA LEU A 106 8.95 -0.84 -8.90
C LEU A 106 10.04 -1.91 -8.73
N LYS A 107 9.64 -3.19 -8.59
CA LYS A 107 10.53 -4.36 -8.51
C LYS A 107 11.36 -4.51 -9.78
N SER A 108 10.76 -4.39 -10.97
CA SER A 108 11.47 -4.57 -12.24
C SER A 108 12.43 -3.42 -12.58
N GLU A 109 12.07 -2.17 -12.25
CA GLU A 109 12.86 -1.00 -12.67
C GLU A 109 13.90 -0.57 -11.63
N TYR A 110 13.60 -0.69 -10.34
CA TYR A 110 14.40 -0.08 -9.27
C TYR A 110 14.78 -1.03 -8.15
N GLY A 111 14.26 -2.26 -8.16
CA GLY A 111 14.27 -3.15 -7.01
C GLY A 111 13.34 -2.68 -5.89
N VAL A 112 13.03 -3.60 -4.97
CA VAL A 112 12.17 -3.37 -3.81
C VAL A 112 12.87 -3.84 -2.54
N ASP A 113 12.68 -3.10 -1.45
CA ASP A 113 13.22 -3.42 -0.14
C ASP A 113 12.22 -4.21 0.72
N LEU A 114 12.69 -4.74 1.86
CA LEU A 114 11.86 -5.52 2.78
C LEU A 114 10.74 -4.68 3.43
N ASP A 115 10.93 -3.37 3.54
CA ASP A 115 9.90 -2.45 4.02
C ASP A 115 8.69 -2.38 3.08
N MET A 116 8.93 -2.37 1.77
CA MET A 116 7.88 -2.41 0.76
C MET A 116 7.14 -3.75 0.75
N TYR A 117 7.84 -4.87 0.94
CA TYR A 117 7.17 -6.17 1.16
C TYR A 117 6.30 -6.13 2.41
N ALA A 118 6.79 -5.56 3.51
CA ALA A 118 6.01 -5.43 4.73
C ALA A 118 4.76 -4.55 4.53
N ASP A 119 4.87 -3.45 3.79
CA ASP A 119 3.74 -2.59 3.41
C ASP A 119 2.67 -3.36 2.62
N MET A 120 3.10 -4.18 1.64
CA MET A 120 2.22 -5.04 0.85
C MET A 120 1.52 -6.09 1.73
N VAL A 121 2.27 -6.84 2.54
CA VAL A 121 1.71 -7.85 3.45
C VAL A 121 0.67 -7.24 4.39
N GLN A 122 0.97 -6.08 4.99
CA GLN A 122 0.02 -5.40 5.88
C GLN A 122 -1.27 -5.03 5.16
N ALA A 123 -1.18 -4.48 3.95
CA ALA A 123 -2.36 -4.10 3.17
C ALA A 123 -3.17 -5.32 2.73
N LEU A 124 -2.52 -6.36 2.22
CA LEU A 124 -3.18 -7.61 1.81
C LEU A 124 -3.87 -8.28 3.01
N ALA A 125 -3.22 -8.32 4.17
CA ALA A 125 -3.79 -8.87 5.41
C ALA A 125 -5.05 -8.11 5.85
N ARG A 126 -5.02 -6.76 5.84
CA ARG A 126 -6.21 -5.94 6.14
C ARG A 126 -7.38 -6.22 5.21
N ASN A 127 -7.08 -6.57 3.95
CA ASN A 127 -8.08 -6.91 2.93
C ASN A 127 -8.40 -8.40 2.85
N ARG A 128 -7.86 -9.23 3.78
CA ARG A 128 -8.06 -10.69 3.82
C ARG A 128 -7.61 -11.42 2.55
N LEU A 129 -6.65 -10.84 1.82
CA LEU A 129 -6.05 -11.42 0.61
C LEU A 129 -4.85 -12.28 1.00
N THR A 130 -5.10 -13.38 1.71
CA THR A 130 -4.04 -14.21 2.28
C THR A 130 -3.25 -14.99 1.24
N ASP A 131 -3.89 -15.44 0.18
CA ASP A 131 -3.25 -16.23 -0.88
C ASP A 131 -2.24 -15.35 -1.64
N GLU A 132 -2.58 -14.08 -1.84
CA GLU A 132 -1.69 -13.07 -2.43
C GLU A 132 -0.46 -12.79 -1.54
N ILE A 133 -0.58 -12.95 -0.21
CA ILE A 133 0.58 -12.83 0.68
C ILE A 133 1.54 -13.99 0.45
N ASP A 134 1.02 -15.21 0.35
CA ASP A 134 1.87 -16.38 0.13
C ASP A 134 2.59 -16.30 -1.22
N LEU A 135 1.86 -15.94 -2.29
CA LEU A 135 2.44 -15.71 -3.62
C LEU A 135 3.53 -14.64 -3.60
N LEU A 136 3.28 -13.53 -2.90
CA LEU A 136 4.26 -12.44 -2.78
C LEU A 136 5.57 -12.92 -2.11
N ILE A 137 5.48 -13.78 -1.10
CA ILE A 137 6.65 -14.29 -0.37
C ILE A 137 7.38 -15.38 -1.18
N ASP A 138 6.65 -16.22 -1.93
CA ASP A 138 7.24 -17.18 -2.85
C ASP A 138 8.03 -16.45 -3.95
N GLU A 139 7.44 -15.42 -4.59
CA GLU A 139 8.14 -14.58 -5.58
C GLU A 139 9.34 -13.82 -5.00
N MET A 140 9.32 -13.52 -3.70
CA MET A 140 10.43 -12.87 -3.01
C MET A 140 11.61 -13.83 -2.84
N GLU A 141 11.33 -15.09 -2.50
CA GLU A 141 12.34 -16.13 -2.36
C GLU A 141 12.98 -16.48 -3.71
N GLU A 142 12.17 -16.67 -4.76
CA GLU A 142 12.64 -16.91 -6.12
C GLU A 142 13.48 -15.76 -6.67
N GLY A 143 13.10 -14.53 -6.32
CA GLY A 143 13.84 -13.30 -6.68
C GLY A 143 15.19 -13.15 -5.98
N GLY A 144 15.56 -14.03 -5.04
CA GLY A 144 16.87 -14.02 -4.38
C GLY A 144 17.09 -12.82 -3.46
N ILE A 145 16.02 -12.19 -2.97
CA ILE A 145 16.12 -11.01 -2.09
C ILE A 145 16.75 -11.43 -0.77
N ARG A 146 17.82 -10.74 -0.38
CA ARG A 146 18.56 -11.04 0.85
C ARG A 146 17.81 -10.50 2.06
N CYS A 147 17.67 -11.34 3.07
CA CYS A 147 17.15 -10.95 4.38
C CYS A 147 18.28 -10.39 5.26
N ASP A 148 18.99 -9.35 4.81
CA ASP A 148 20.14 -8.77 5.51
C ASP A 148 19.83 -7.46 6.25
N GLU A 149 18.80 -6.72 5.83
CA GLU A 149 18.36 -5.51 6.51
C GLU A 149 17.47 -5.81 7.73
N ASN A 150 18.04 -5.59 8.92
CA ASN A 150 17.42 -5.95 10.21
C ASN A 150 16.05 -5.29 10.46
N LYS A 151 15.89 -4.01 10.14
CA LYS A 151 14.65 -3.26 10.40
C LYS A 151 13.50 -3.69 9.47
N GLY A 152 13.77 -3.76 8.17
CA GLY A 152 12.79 -4.20 7.18
C GLY A 152 12.37 -5.65 7.40
N LEU A 153 13.33 -6.54 7.70
CA LEU A 153 13.07 -7.94 8.02
C LEU A 153 12.16 -8.09 9.25
N LEU A 154 12.46 -7.37 10.34
CA LEU A 154 11.63 -7.36 11.54
C LEU A 154 10.20 -6.89 11.24
N ARG A 155 10.04 -5.87 10.41
CA ARG A 155 8.74 -5.35 10.03
C ARG A 155 7.95 -6.36 9.20
N LEU A 156 8.60 -7.04 8.26
CA LEU A 156 8.01 -8.08 7.44
C LEU A 156 7.56 -9.28 8.28
N VAL A 157 8.44 -9.79 9.16
CA VAL A 157 8.11 -10.90 10.08
C VAL A 157 6.92 -10.55 10.97
N LYS A 158 6.90 -9.35 11.55
CA LYS A 158 5.75 -8.88 12.34
C LYS A 158 4.46 -8.85 11.51
N ALA A 159 4.54 -8.39 10.25
CA ALA A 159 3.39 -8.34 9.36
C ALA A 159 2.84 -9.75 9.04
N LEU A 160 3.72 -10.71 8.77
CA LEU A 160 3.32 -12.10 8.49
C LEU A 160 2.71 -12.78 9.72
N ILE A 161 3.30 -12.58 10.91
CA ILE A 161 2.75 -13.11 12.17
C ILE A 161 1.38 -12.51 12.45
N ALA A 162 1.20 -11.20 12.23
CA ALA A 162 -0.09 -10.54 12.41
C ALA A 162 -1.14 -10.98 11.38
N ALA A 163 -0.71 -11.34 10.17
CA ALA A 163 -1.54 -11.90 9.11
C ALA A 163 -1.82 -13.40 9.25
N GLU A 164 -1.32 -14.03 10.33
CA GLU A 164 -1.43 -15.48 10.60
C GLU A 164 -0.90 -16.36 9.46
N ARG A 165 0.12 -15.88 8.72
CA ARG A 165 0.74 -16.63 7.61
C ARG A 165 1.90 -17.47 8.11
N LYS A 166 1.56 -18.66 8.63
CA LYS A 166 2.51 -19.64 9.15
C LYS A 166 3.58 -20.01 8.13
N GLU A 167 3.18 -20.54 6.98
CA GLU A 167 4.12 -21.09 5.98
C GLU A 167 5.07 -20.02 5.44
N SER A 168 4.55 -18.82 5.15
CA SER A 168 5.38 -17.68 4.77
C SER A 168 6.37 -17.28 5.86
N THR A 169 5.96 -17.30 7.14
CA THR A 169 6.87 -16.99 8.27
C THR A 169 7.99 -18.00 8.38
N VAL A 170 7.67 -19.29 8.23
CA VAL A 170 8.67 -20.38 8.21
C VAL A 170 9.61 -20.24 7.02
N ARG A 171 9.08 -19.88 5.83
CA ARG A 171 9.89 -19.64 4.63
C ARG A 171 10.91 -18.51 4.85
N ILE A 172 10.48 -17.38 5.42
CA ILE A 172 11.38 -16.28 5.77
C ILE A 172 12.49 -16.74 6.70
N TYR A 173 12.16 -17.51 7.74
CA TYR A 173 13.18 -18.06 8.64
C TYR A 173 14.17 -18.97 7.90
N GLY A 174 13.70 -19.82 6.99
CA GLY A 174 14.55 -20.63 6.12
C GLY A 174 15.49 -19.79 5.25
N MET A 175 14.99 -18.70 4.65
CA MET A 175 15.79 -17.76 3.88
C MET A 175 16.89 -17.11 4.74
N MET A 176 16.55 -16.66 5.95
CA MET A 176 17.50 -16.09 6.91
C MET A 176 18.65 -17.07 7.20
N LYS A 177 18.30 -18.33 7.50
CA LYS A 177 19.28 -19.39 7.81
C LYS A 177 20.21 -19.68 6.63
N ARG A 178 19.67 -19.82 5.42
CA ARG A 178 20.47 -20.05 4.20
C ARG A 178 21.41 -18.88 3.88
N SER A 179 21.00 -17.66 4.20
CA SER A 179 21.83 -16.47 3.99
C SER A 179 22.92 -16.27 5.05
N GLY A 180 22.97 -17.12 6.09
CA GLY A 180 23.89 -16.97 7.22
C GLY A 180 23.58 -15.75 8.08
N TYR A 181 22.31 -15.32 8.11
CA TYR A 181 21.91 -14.10 8.78
C TYR A 181 22.15 -14.17 10.29
N LYS A 182 22.88 -13.20 10.84
CA LYS A 182 23.05 -13.08 12.28
C LYS A 182 21.83 -12.39 12.89
N MET A 183 20.93 -13.21 13.40
CA MET A 183 19.68 -12.76 14.01
C MET A 183 19.91 -11.85 15.22
N ASP A 184 19.17 -10.75 15.27
CA ASP A 184 19.10 -9.88 16.43
C ASP A 184 18.21 -10.47 17.54
N ASP A 185 18.53 -10.15 18.80
CA ASP A 185 17.82 -10.67 19.97
C ASP A 185 16.32 -10.37 19.94
N TYR A 186 15.94 -9.17 19.52
CA TYR A 186 14.54 -8.78 19.47
C TYR A 186 13.81 -9.48 18.32
N LEU A 187 14.45 -9.58 17.14
CA LEU A 187 13.90 -10.31 16.00
C LEU A 187 13.67 -11.79 16.35
N GLY A 188 14.66 -12.44 16.97
CA GLY A 188 14.54 -13.84 17.36
C GLY A 188 13.43 -14.08 18.38
N LYS A 189 13.27 -13.20 19.38
CA LYS A 189 12.14 -13.28 20.33
C LYS A 189 10.78 -13.14 19.65
N VAL A 190 10.66 -12.22 18.68
CA VAL A 190 9.42 -12.03 17.91
C VAL A 190 9.11 -13.28 17.09
N LEU A 191 10.12 -13.84 16.42
CA LEU A 191 9.98 -15.01 15.56
C LEU A 191 9.66 -16.28 16.36
N SER A 192 10.40 -16.56 17.44
CA SER A 192 10.15 -17.69 18.35
C SER A 192 8.71 -17.64 18.90
N LYS A 193 8.27 -16.48 19.41
CA LYS A 193 6.90 -16.31 19.89
C LYS A 193 5.86 -16.52 18.79
N GLY A 194 6.10 -16.01 17.59
CA GLY A 194 5.22 -16.20 16.43
C GLY A 194 5.08 -17.68 16.05
N LEU A 195 6.20 -18.38 15.91
CA LEU A 195 6.24 -19.78 15.53
C LEU A 195 5.57 -20.68 16.59
N ARG A 196 5.78 -20.43 17.88
CA ARG A 196 5.04 -21.16 18.94
C ARG A 196 3.53 -20.98 18.82
N ARG A 197 3.05 -19.77 18.49
CA ARG A 197 1.62 -19.52 18.25
C ARG A 197 1.08 -20.31 17.05
N PHE A 198 1.92 -20.62 16.07
CA PHE A 198 1.58 -21.45 14.91
C PHE A 198 1.72 -22.95 15.15
N GLY A 199 2.13 -23.38 16.36
CA GLY A 199 2.41 -24.79 16.67
C GLY A 199 3.80 -25.25 16.22
N GLU A 200 4.64 -24.37 15.69
CA GLU A 200 6.01 -24.65 15.24
C GLU A 200 7.01 -24.58 16.41
N GLY A 201 6.75 -25.38 17.45
CA GLY A 201 7.55 -25.41 18.69
C GLY A 201 9.01 -25.79 18.45
N GLY A 202 9.28 -26.74 17.56
CA GLY A 202 10.64 -27.18 17.26
C GLY A 202 11.51 -26.08 16.64
N LEU A 203 10.96 -25.30 15.70
CA LEU A 203 11.66 -24.15 15.11
C LEU A 203 11.86 -23.03 16.14
N ALA A 204 10.88 -22.81 17.03
CA ALA A 204 11.02 -21.83 18.10
C ALA A 204 12.09 -22.21 19.12
N ASP A 205 12.17 -23.50 19.50
CA ASP A 205 13.22 -24.00 20.40
C ASP A 205 14.60 -23.88 19.77
N GLU A 206 14.73 -24.12 18.46
CA GLU A 206 15.97 -23.90 17.72
C GLU A 206 16.44 -22.43 17.81
N ILE A 207 15.51 -21.49 17.57
CA ILE A 207 15.79 -20.04 17.68
C ILE A 207 16.24 -19.67 19.09
N ASP A 208 15.53 -20.15 20.12
CA ASP A 208 15.84 -19.83 21.51
C ASP A 208 17.23 -20.39 21.93
N LEU A 209 17.59 -21.57 21.43
CA LEU A 209 18.93 -22.16 21.62
C LEU A 209 20.03 -21.34 20.94
N GLU A 210 19.78 -20.87 19.72
CA GLU A 210 20.73 -20.02 18.98
C GLU A 210 20.97 -18.69 19.72
N LEU A 211 19.91 -18.02 20.17
CA LEU A 211 19.99 -16.82 21.00
C LEU A 211 20.75 -17.09 22.31
N GLY A 212 20.45 -18.20 23.00
CA GLY A 212 21.14 -18.59 24.23
C GLY A 212 22.64 -18.81 24.07
N ARG A 213 23.08 -19.34 22.92
CA ARG A 213 24.50 -19.48 22.57
C ARG A 213 25.17 -18.13 22.37
N LEU A 214 24.48 -17.18 21.73
CA LEU A 214 25.01 -15.81 21.54
C LEU A 214 25.30 -15.13 22.89
N TYR A 215 24.39 -15.22 23.86
CA TYR A 215 24.62 -14.66 25.20
C TYR A 215 25.82 -15.29 25.91
N LYS A 216 25.96 -16.64 25.87
CA LYS A 216 27.11 -17.32 26.48
C LYS A 216 28.44 -16.93 25.82
N GLY A 217 28.46 -16.73 24.50
CA GLY A 217 29.64 -16.29 23.77
C GLY A 217 30.06 -14.84 24.04
N ILE A 218 29.10 -13.94 24.33
CA ILE A 218 29.38 -12.54 24.67
C ILE A 218 30.07 -12.43 26.04
N PHE A 219 29.61 -13.17 27.05
CA PHE A 219 30.23 -13.14 28.38
C PHE A 219 31.67 -13.68 28.42
N VAL A 220 32.07 -14.53 27.48
CA VAL A 220 33.43 -15.09 27.41
C VAL A 220 34.40 -14.12 26.70
N LYS A 221 33.91 -13.13 25.95
CA LYS A 221 34.76 -12.26 25.10
C LYS A 221 35.10 -10.88 25.69
N SER A 222 34.67 -10.59 26.92
CA SER A 222 34.85 -9.26 27.56
C SER A 222 35.89 -9.22 28.68
N SER A 223 36.75 -10.24 28.81
CA SER A 223 37.87 -10.25 29.75
C SER A 223 39.20 -10.22 29.00
N VAL A 224 39.59 -9.05 28.51
CA VAL A 224 40.98 -8.67 28.22
C VAL A 224 41.17 -7.22 28.68
#